data_AF-A0A0S1MK70-F1
#
_entry.id   AF-A0A0S1MK70-F1
#
_cell.length_a   1.000
_cell.length_b   1.000
_cell.length_c   1.000
_cell.angle_alpha   90.00
_cell.angle_beta   90.00
_cell.angle_gamma   90.00
#
_symmetry.space_group_name_H-M   'P 1'
#
loop_
_entity.id
_entity.type
_entity.pdbx_description
1 polymer ?
#
loop_
_entity_poly.entity_id
_entity_poly.type
_entity_poly.pdbx_seq_one_letter_code
_entity_poly.pdbx_strand_id
1 'polypeptide(L)'
;MGSTQNVCGSTEARASGHSLQICLIFLTLSVVIEDRIFCVHGGLSPSVHCIDQIKAIDRFREIPHEGPMADLVWSDPDPDKEEFAISPRGAGYTFGAQVVKKFLNINDMHHILRAHQLCMEGFSVLYDDRLSTVWSAPNYCYRCGNMASILEIGPDGHKHFNVFDAAPENERDGPHQQMQLQQQQLQLQAIDGENPNAYPRPPQVEYFL
;
A
#
# COMPACT_ATOMS: atom_id res chain seq x y z
N MET A 1 -32.71 27.77 -30.71
CA MET A 1 -32.78 28.02 -29.25
C MET A 1 -33.25 26.74 -28.59
N GLY A 2 -32.54 26.27 -27.57
CA GLY A 2 -32.96 25.13 -26.75
C GLY A 2 -32.09 23.87 -26.90
N SER A 3 -30.82 23.96 -26.49
CA SER A 3 -29.95 22.82 -26.24
C SER A 3 -30.33 22.14 -24.93
N THR A 4 -30.70 20.87 -25.00
CA THR A 4 -30.87 19.93 -23.88
C THR A 4 -29.54 19.71 -23.17
N GLN A 5 -29.45 20.11 -21.90
CA GLN A 5 -28.33 19.76 -21.03
C GLN A 5 -28.60 18.38 -20.41
N ASN A 6 -27.69 17.44 -20.67
CA ASN A 6 -27.61 16.18 -19.96
C ASN A 6 -27.15 16.43 -18.52
N VAL A 7 -28.00 16.06 -17.56
CA VAL A 7 -27.62 15.89 -16.16
C VAL A 7 -27.02 14.48 -16.05
N CYS A 8 -25.69 14.38 -15.94
CA CYS A 8 -25.00 13.12 -15.64
C CYS A 8 -24.70 13.07 -14.14
N GLY A 9 -25.17 12.00 -13.51
CA GLY A 9 -25.32 11.87 -12.06
C GLY A 9 -24.01 11.82 -11.28
N SER A 10 -24.02 12.54 -10.16
CA SER A 10 -23.14 12.32 -9.03
C SER A 10 -23.52 11.02 -8.34
N THR A 11 -22.77 9.94 -8.55
CA THR A 11 -22.80 8.79 -7.64
C THR A 11 -21.92 9.10 -6.44
N GLU A 12 -22.49 9.76 -5.43
CA GLU A 12 -21.93 9.75 -4.08
C GLU A 12 -22.01 8.31 -3.55
N ALA A 13 -20.87 7.60 -3.59
CA ALA A 13 -20.72 6.38 -2.81
C ALA A 13 -20.51 6.77 -1.35
N ARG A 14 -21.59 7.00 -0.60
CA ARG A 14 -21.57 6.95 0.87
C ARG A 14 -21.37 5.50 1.31
N ALA A 15 -20.15 4.99 1.18
CA ALA A 15 -19.76 3.77 1.87
C ALA A 15 -19.53 4.14 3.34
N SER A 16 -20.48 3.77 4.21
CA SER A 16 -20.23 3.73 5.64
C SER A 16 -19.02 2.82 5.89
N GLY A 17 -18.10 3.21 6.77
CA GLY A 17 -16.77 2.59 6.96
C GLY A 17 -16.75 1.06 7.16
N HIS A 18 -17.89 0.42 7.39
CA HIS A 18 -18.02 -1.03 7.44
C HIS A 18 -18.02 -1.72 6.06
N SER A 19 -18.44 -1.06 4.97
CA SER A 19 -18.55 -1.70 3.65
C SER A 19 -17.23 -1.75 2.86
N LEU A 20 -16.29 -0.85 3.15
CA LEU A 20 -14.93 -0.87 2.56
C LEU A 20 -14.04 -1.91 3.28
N GLN A 21 -14.16 -2.01 4.61
CA GLN A 21 -13.48 -3.04 5.43
C GLN A 21 -13.79 -4.45 4.88
N ILE A 22 -15.05 -4.72 4.54
CA ILE A 22 -15.49 -6.00 3.98
C ILE A 22 -14.81 -6.31 2.63
N CYS A 23 -14.45 -5.30 1.82
CA CYS A 23 -13.86 -5.51 0.49
C CYS A 23 -12.36 -5.89 0.56
N LEU A 24 -11.59 -5.28 1.48
CA LEU A 24 -10.19 -5.63 1.72
C LEU A 24 -10.03 -7.05 2.28
N ILE A 25 -10.99 -7.52 3.08
CA ILE A 25 -11.02 -8.89 3.64
C ILE A 25 -11.07 -9.97 2.55
N PHE A 26 -11.57 -9.64 1.34
CA PHE A 26 -11.61 -10.58 0.21
C PHE A 26 -10.35 -10.58 -0.65
N LEU A 27 -9.39 -9.68 -0.43
CA LEU A 27 -8.16 -9.60 -1.23
C LEU A 27 -7.18 -10.73 -0.84
N THR A 28 -6.51 -11.30 -1.85
CA THR A 28 -5.52 -12.35 -1.65
C THR A 28 -4.28 -11.77 -0.96
N LEU A 29 -3.74 -12.46 0.05
CA LEU A 29 -2.55 -11.98 0.79
C LEU A 29 -1.25 -12.03 -0.04
N SER A 30 -1.17 -12.96 -0.99
CA SER A 30 -0.04 -13.08 -1.90
C SER A 30 -0.43 -13.76 -3.20
N VAL A 31 0.35 -13.55 -4.24
CA VAL A 31 0.19 -14.20 -5.55
C VAL A 31 1.55 -14.73 -5.99
N VAL A 32 1.57 -15.87 -6.69
CA VAL A 32 2.78 -16.38 -7.35
C VAL A 32 2.55 -16.30 -8.85
N ILE A 33 3.49 -15.70 -9.57
CA ILE A 33 3.47 -15.56 -11.03
C ILE A 33 4.52 -16.51 -11.61
N GLU A 34 4.07 -17.41 -12.48
CA GLU A 34 4.90 -18.39 -13.21
C GLU A 34 5.87 -19.20 -12.34
N ASP A 35 5.48 -19.48 -11.08
CA ASP A 35 6.34 -20.17 -10.08
C ASP A 35 7.73 -19.54 -9.90
N ARG A 36 7.86 -18.24 -10.20
CA ARG A 36 9.14 -17.52 -10.17
C ARG A 36 9.09 -16.23 -9.37
N ILE A 37 7.94 -15.55 -9.36
CA ILE A 37 7.79 -14.23 -8.74
C ILE A 37 6.75 -14.33 -7.63
N PHE A 38 7.15 -13.96 -6.42
CA PHE A 38 6.27 -13.86 -5.28
C PHE A 38 5.77 -12.42 -5.12
N CYS A 39 4.46 -12.21 -5.15
CA CYS A 39 3.83 -10.91 -5.02
C CYS A 39 3.15 -10.76 -3.65
N VAL A 40 3.38 -9.65 -2.98
CA VAL A 40 2.79 -9.34 -1.66
C VAL A 40 2.59 -7.83 -1.53
N HIS A 41 1.58 -7.34 -0.78
CA HIS A 41 1.38 -5.90 -0.63
C HIS A 41 2.48 -5.26 0.23
N GLY A 42 2.61 -5.78 1.44
CA GLY A 42 3.62 -5.45 2.44
C GLY A 42 4.95 -6.11 2.08
N GLY A 43 5.45 -6.94 2.96
CA GLY A 43 6.69 -7.65 2.72
C GLY A 43 6.72 -8.99 3.41
N LEU A 44 7.90 -9.36 3.91
CA LEU A 44 8.10 -10.65 4.54
C LEU A 44 7.74 -10.61 6.04
N SER A 45 7.46 -11.78 6.58
CA SER A 45 7.18 -11.98 8.01
C SER A 45 8.27 -12.87 8.64
N PRO A 46 8.73 -12.57 9.87
CA PRO A 46 9.56 -13.50 10.63
C PRO A 46 8.90 -14.86 10.88
N SER A 47 7.56 -14.93 10.83
CA SER A 47 6.78 -16.15 11.07
C SER A 47 6.43 -16.92 9.79
N VAL A 48 6.72 -16.35 8.61
CA VAL A 48 6.43 -16.96 7.30
C VAL A 48 7.74 -17.18 6.56
N HIS A 49 8.17 -18.43 6.51
CA HIS A 49 9.38 -18.86 5.78
C HIS A 49 9.04 -19.49 4.44
N CYS A 50 7.87 -20.13 4.33
CA CYS A 50 7.41 -20.81 3.13
C CYS A 50 6.07 -20.24 2.64
N ILE A 51 5.90 -20.11 1.32
CA ILE A 51 4.67 -19.61 0.69
C ILE A 51 3.45 -20.47 1.07
N ASP A 52 3.63 -21.78 1.26
CA ASP A 52 2.55 -22.67 1.70
C ASP A 52 1.99 -22.33 3.08
N GLN A 53 2.77 -21.69 3.96
CA GLN A 53 2.28 -21.23 5.26
C GLN A 53 1.25 -20.10 5.10
N ILE A 54 1.32 -19.31 4.02
CA ILE A 54 0.37 -18.23 3.73
C ILE A 54 -1.02 -18.81 3.41
N LYS A 55 -1.08 -19.97 2.75
CA LYS A 55 -2.34 -20.66 2.42
C LYS A 55 -3.12 -21.10 3.67
N ALA A 56 -2.43 -21.30 4.79
CA ALA A 56 -3.02 -21.69 6.07
C ALA A 56 -3.53 -20.50 6.90
N ILE A 57 -3.25 -19.26 6.48
CA ILE A 57 -3.70 -18.06 7.20
C ILE A 57 -5.20 -17.86 6.94
N ASP A 58 -5.99 -17.80 8.02
CA ASP A 58 -7.37 -17.32 7.94
C ASP A 58 -7.38 -15.82 7.65
N ARG A 59 -7.65 -15.50 6.38
CA ARG A 59 -7.69 -14.13 5.86
C ARG A 59 -9.08 -13.51 5.87
N PHE A 60 -10.14 -14.28 6.16
CA PHE A 60 -11.52 -13.78 6.14
C PHE A 60 -11.91 -13.11 7.46
N ARG A 61 -11.05 -12.20 7.91
CA ARG A 61 -11.15 -11.45 9.14
C ARG A 61 -10.46 -10.11 9.01
N GLU A 62 -10.69 -9.22 9.96
CA GLU A 62 -9.92 -7.98 10.09
C GLU A 62 -8.44 -8.28 10.30
N ILE A 63 -7.57 -7.46 9.68
CA ILE A 63 -6.12 -7.58 9.83
C ILE A 63 -5.80 -7.36 11.32
N PRO A 64 -5.17 -8.35 12.00
CA PRO A 64 -4.79 -8.19 13.39
C PRO A 64 -3.70 -7.13 13.57
N HIS A 65 -3.49 -6.65 14.80
CA HIS A 65 -2.38 -5.74 15.10
C HIS A 65 -0.99 -6.37 14.94
N GLU A 66 -0.90 -7.70 15.05
CA GLU A 66 0.36 -8.45 14.97
C GLU A 66 0.16 -9.82 14.30
N GLY A 67 1.28 -10.43 13.91
CA GLY A 67 1.32 -11.77 13.34
C GLY A 67 1.40 -11.77 11.82
N PRO A 68 1.40 -12.97 11.19
CA PRO A 68 1.82 -13.14 9.80
C PRO A 68 0.93 -12.39 8.80
N MET A 69 -0.36 -12.25 9.07
CA MET A 69 -1.26 -11.47 8.20
C MET A 69 -0.92 -9.97 8.24
N ALA A 70 -0.62 -9.44 9.43
CA ALA A 70 -0.23 -8.04 9.59
C ALA A 70 1.11 -7.79 8.92
N ASP A 71 2.10 -8.64 9.18
CA ASP A 71 3.44 -8.53 8.62
C ASP A 71 3.43 -8.55 7.07
N LEU A 72 2.66 -9.45 6.45
CA LEU A 72 2.54 -9.53 5.00
C LEU A 72 1.92 -8.27 4.37
N VAL A 73 1.20 -7.45 5.15
CA VAL A 73 0.58 -6.20 4.66
C VAL A 73 1.42 -4.97 5.05
N TRP A 74 2.14 -5.01 6.18
CA TRP A 74 2.79 -3.83 6.79
C TRP A 74 4.32 -3.82 6.76
N SER A 75 4.97 -4.95 6.47
CA SER A 75 6.44 -5.02 6.52
C SER A 75 7.12 -4.29 5.35
N ASP A 76 8.33 -3.77 5.60
CA ASP A 76 9.11 -2.92 4.69
C ASP A 76 10.55 -3.38 4.43
N PRO A 77 11.07 -3.35 3.18
CA PRO A 77 12.50 -3.49 2.96
C PRO A 77 13.22 -2.28 3.56
N ASP A 78 14.35 -2.55 4.21
CA ASP A 78 15.25 -1.53 4.73
C ASP A 78 16.68 -1.88 4.31
N PRO A 79 17.25 -1.15 3.32
CA PRO A 79 18.61 -1.39 2.83
C PRO A 79 19.70 -1.22 3.89
N ASP A 80 19.42 -0.49 4.98
CA ASP A 80 20.36 -0.26 6.08
C ASP A 80 20.33 -1.38 7.12
N LYS A 81 19.49 -2.42 6.92
CA LYS A 81 19.40 -3.61 7.78
C LYS A 81 19.83 -4.87 7.02
N GLU A 82 20.34 -5.84 7.76
CA GLU A 82 20.62 -7.17 7.20
C GLU A 82 19.49 -8.17 7.48
N GLU A 83 18.93 -8.13 8.69
CA GLU A 83 17.89 -9.02 9.19
C GLU A 83 16.55 -8.29 9.40
N PHE A 84 15.58 -8.95 10.05
CA PHE A 84 14.35 -8.30 10.48
C PHE A 84 14.60 -7.33 11.65
N ALA A 85 13.91 -6.19 11.65
CA ALA A 85 13.83 -5.29 12.79
C ALA A 85 12.39 -4.77 12.97
N ILE A 86 12.07 -4.26 14.16
CA ILE A 86 10.73 -3.73 14.44
C ILE A 86 10.47 -2.53 13.53
N SER A 87 9.29 -2.50 12.89
CA SER A 87 8.90 -1.41 12.02
C SER A 87 8.63 -0.12 12.80
N PRO A 88 9.12 1.04 12.34
CA PRO A 88 8.78 2.33 12.95
C PRO A 88 7.31 2.72 12.72
N ARG A 89 6.57 2.01 11.86
CA ARG A 89 5.13 2.21 11.62
C ARG A 89 4.25 1.76 12.79
N GLY A 90 4.80 1.00 13.74
CA GLY A 90 4.04 0.37 14.81
C GLY A 90 3.29 -0.91 14.40
N ALA A 91 3.45 -1.36 13.15
CA ALA A 91 2.96 -2.65 12.64
C ALA A 91 3.95 -3.24 11.64
N GLY A 92 4.06 -4.58 11.62
CA GLY A 92 5.00 -5.32 10.76
C GLY A 92 6.48 -5.13 11.15
N TYR A 93 7.36 -5.49 10.21
CA TYR A 93 8.81 -5.46 10.39
C TYR A 93 9.51 -4.75 9.24
N THR A 94 10.68 -4.17 9.50
CA THR A 94 11.65 -3.90 8.45
C THR A 94 12.49 -5.14 8.14
N PHE A 95 12.97 -5.32 6.92
CA PHE A 95 13.80 -6.47 6.55
C PHE A 95 14.87 -6.16 5.50
N GLY A 96 16.05 -6.74 5.73
CA GLY A 96 17.22 -6.57 4.87
C GLY A 96 17.36 -7.56 3.72
N ALA A 97 18.46 -7.40 2.98
CA ALA A 97 18.81 -8.23 1.83
C ALA A 97 18.92 -9.73 2.16
N GLN A 98 19.39 -10.09 3.35
CA GLN A 98 19.59 -11.49 3.73
C GLN A 98 18.26 -12.22 3.94
N VAL A 99 17.27 -11.52 4.50
CA VAL A 99 15.90 -12.03 4.64
C VAL A 99 15.31 -12.37 3.27
N VAL A 100 15.44 -11.44 2.31
CA VAL A 100 14.95 -11.64 0.94
C VAL A 100 15.65 -12.83 0.27
N LYS A 101 16.98 -12.88 0.31
CA LYS A 101 17.76 -13.99 -0.27
C LYS A 101 17.35 -15.34 0.31
N LYS A 102 17.22 -15.42 1.64
CA LYS A 102 16.83 -16.65 2.34
C LYS A 102 15.43 -17.09 1.93
N PHE A 103 14.46 -16.18 1.92
CA PHE A 103 13.09 -16.48 1.54
C PHE A 103 12.99 -16.98 0.10
N LEU A 104 13.63 -16.28 -0.85
CA LEU A 104 13.67 -16.68 -2.25
C LEU A 104 14.29 -18.08 -2.43
N ASN A 105 15.41 -18.36 -1.76
CA ASN A 105 16.07 -19.65 -1.84
C ASN A 105 15.22 -20.81 -1.25
N ILE A 106 14.54 -20.59 -0.12
CA ILE A 106 13.68 -21.62 0.50
C ILE A 106 12.49 -21.97 -0.41
N ASN A 107 11.97 -20.98 -1.13
CA ASN A 107 10.75 -21.14 -1.92
C ASN A 107 11.02 -21.38 -3.41
N ASP A 108 12.28 -21.52 -3.82
CA ASP A 108 12.71 -21.63 -5.23
C ASP A 108 12.14 -20.50 -6.11
N MET A 109 12.14 -19.27 -5.57
CA MET A 109 11.66 -18.08 -6.25
C MET A 109 12.84 -17.20 -6.69
N HIS A 110 12.62 -16.41 -7.73
CA HIS A 110 13.63 -15.50 -8.27
C HIS A 110 13.47 -14.05 -7.81
N HIS A 111 12.24 -13.61 -7.54
CA HIS A 111 11.95 -12.21 -7.28
C HIS A 111 10.76 -12.00 -6.35
N ILE A 112 10.80 -10.94 -5.55
CA ILE A 112 9.67 -10.44 -4.75
C ILE A 112 9.14 -9.15 -5.39
N LEU A 113 7.85 -9.10 -5.70
CA LEU A 113 7.17 -7.89 -6.13
C LEU A 113 6.27 -7.38 -5.01
N ARG A 114 6.36 -6.10 -4.70
CA ARG A 114 5.54 -5.48 -3.65
C ARG A 114 5.11 -4.06 -3.93
N ALA A 115 4.30 -3.49 -3.03
CA ALA A 115 3.82 -2.11 -3.08
C ALA A 115 4.11 -1.36 -1.77
N HIS A 116 3.16 -0.56 -1.26
CA HIS A 116 3.13 0.05 0.09
C HIS A 116 4.05 1.23 0.37
N GLN A 117 5.30 1.20 -0.08
CA GLN A 117 6.23 2.31 0.11
C GLN A 117 6.18 3.26 -1.09
N LEU A 118 5.96 4.54 -0.79
CA LEU A 118 6.03 5.61 -1.77
C LEU A 118 7.40 5.58 -2.45
N CYS A 119 7.40 5.50 -3.78
CA CYS A 119 8.59 5.60 -4.61
C CYS A 119 8.49 6.86 -5.46
N MET A 120 9.48 7.77 -5.38
CA MET A 120 9.44 9.04 -6.11
C MET A 120 9.40 8.84 -7.62
N GLU A 121 10.12 7.84 -8.13
CA GLU A 121 10.14 7.47 -9.55
C GLU A 121 9.02 6.48 -9.93
N GLY A 122 8.05 6.26 -9.03
CA GLY A 122 6.97 5.30 -9.22
C GLY A 122 7.34 3.83 -9.01
N PHE A 123 8.63 3.50 -8.88
CA PHE A 123 9.11 2.18 -8.48
C PHE A 123 10.49 2.24 -7.82
N SER A 124 10.93 1.15 -7.21
CA SER A 124 12.31 0.94 -6.78
C SER A 124 12.70 -0.52 -6.96
N VAL A 125 13.98 -0.77 -7.23
CA VAL A 125 14.56 -2.11 -7.34
C VAL A 125 15.68 -2.24 -6.33
N LEU A 126 15.58 -3.24 -5.47
CA LEU A 126 16.49 -3.47 -4.36
C LEU A 126 17.13 -4.86 -4.44
N TYR A 127 18.25 -4.98 -3.74
CA TYR A 127 18.92 -6.25 -3.46
C TYR A 127 19.33 -7.04 -4.71
N ASP A 128 19.94 -6.39 -5.70
CA ASP A 128 20.36 -6.99 -6.98
C ASP A 128 19.18 -7.60 -7.77
N ASP A 129 18.13 -6.81 -8.01
CA ASP A 129 16.92 -7.24 -8.74
C ASP A 129 16.23 -8.46 -8.10
N ARG A 130 16.24 -8.54 -6.76
CA ARG A 130 15.51 -9.58 -6.02
C ARG A 130 14.23 -9.07 -5.38
N LEU A 131 14.09 -7.77 -5.20
CA LEU A 131 12.87 -7.15 -4.70
C LEU A 131 12.57 -5.88 -5.49
N SER A 132 11.34 -5.75 -5.99
CA SER A 132 10.86 -4.49 -6.56
C SER A 132 9.65 -3.97 -5.81
N THR A 133 9.63 -2.67 -5.57
CA THR A 133 8.46 -1.94 -5.09
C THR A 133 7.85 -1.18 -6.24
N VAL A 134 6.54 -1.31 -6.45
CA VAL A 134 5.77 -0.57 -7.45
C VAL A 134 4.78 0.36 -6.73
N TRP A 135 4.70 1.59 -7.21
CA TRP A 135 3.76 2.59 -6.72
C TRP A 135 2.94 3.15 -7.87
N SER A 136 1.62 3.00 -7.83
CA SER A 136 0.76 3.31 -9.00
C SER A 136 -0.09 4.58 -8.82
N ALA A 137 0.15 5.39 -7.78
CA ALA A 137 -0.58 6.62 -7.50
C ALA A 137 0.31 7.87 -7.70
N PRO A 138 0.26 8.54 -8.86
CA PRO A 138 1.12 9.68 -9.15
C PRO A 138 0.64 10.90 -8.36
N ASN A 139 1.58 11.81 -8.06
CA ASN A 139 1.39 12.95 -7.18
C ASN A 139 0.55 12.60 -5.94
N TYR A 140 1.03 11.64 -5.15
CA TYR A 140 0.31 11.11 -4.02
C TYR A 140 -0.16 12.22 -3.07
N CYS A 141 -1.43 12.12 -2.64
CA CYS A 141 -2.13 13.14 -1.86
C CYS A 141 -2.05 14.57 -2.46
N TYR A 142 -1.91 14.68 -3.79
CA TYR A 142 -1.79 15.94 -4.55
C TYR A 142 -0.60 16.82 -4.15
N ARG A 143 0.40 16.24 -3.48
CA ARG A 143 1.48 17.03 -2.87
C ARG A 143 2.86 16.41 -2.93
N CYS A 144 2.95 15.09 -3.12
CA CYS A 144 4.21 14.39 -3.08
C CYS A 144 5.04 14.60 -4.36
N GLY A 145 4.41 14.90 -5.50
CA GLY A 145 5.09 15.10 -6.77
C GLY A 145 5.80 13.85 -7.31
N ASN A 146 5.49 12.67 -6.77
CA ASN A 146 6.05 11.40 -7.25
C ASN A 146 5.41 10.98 -8.58
N MET A 147 6.16 10.26 -9.39
CA MET A 147 5.64 9.49 -10.51
C MET A 147 4.92 8.24 -10.02
N ALA A 148 4.23 7.56 -10.94
CA ALA A 148 3.67 6.24 -10.73
C ALA A 148 4.16 5.26 -11.79
N SER A 149 4.03 3.97 -11.50
CA SER A 149 4.30 2.93 -12.48
C SER A 149 3.33 1.76 -12.39
N ILE A 150 3.22 1.03 -13.49
CA ILE A 150 2.67 -0.32 -13.57
C ILE A 150 3.82 -1.23 -14.03
N LEU A 151 3.97 -2.39 -13.38
CA LEU A 151 4.92 -3.40 -13.83
C LEU A 151 4.23 -4.35 -14.82
N GLU A 152 4.79 -4.45 -16.01
CA GLU A 152 4.43 -5.41 -17.04
C GLU A 152 5.45 -6.56 -17.03
N ILE A 153 4.97 -7.80 -16.96
CA ILE A 153 5.81 -9.00 -16.99
C ILE A 153 5.59 -9.70 -18.33
N GLY A 154 6.67 -9.80 -19.12
CA GLY A 154 6.67 -10.49 -20.41
C GLY A 154 6.68 -12.02 -20.27
N PRO A 155 6.37 -12.77 -21.34
CA PRO A 155 6.34 -14.25 -21.33
C PRO A 155 7.70 -14.92 -21.05
N ASP A 156 8.79 -14.16 -21.16
CA ASP A 156 10.17 -14.59 -20.85
C ASP A 156 10.59 -14.19 -19.43
N GLY A 157 9.67 -13.63 -18.64
CA GLY A 157 9.94 -13.08 -17.31
C GLY A 157 10.59 -11.69 -17.32
N HIS A 158 10.73 -11.05 -18.49
CA HIS A 158 11.24 -9.68 -18.56
C HIS A 158 10.30 -8.70 -17.85
N LYS A 159 10.86 -7.86 -16.99
CA LYS A 159 10.14 -6.86 -16.20
C LYS A 159 10.24 -5.48 -16.88
N HIS A 160 9.12 -4.89 -17.27
CA HIS A 160 9.05 -3.54 -17.84
C HIS A 160 8.21 -2.63 -16.95
N PHE A 161 8.84 -1.59 -16.39
CA PHE A 161 8.15 -0.58 -15.59
C PHE A 161 7.62 0.52 -16.50
N ASN A 162 6.30 0.54 -16.70
CA ASN A 162 5.61 1.57 -17.44
C ASN A 162 5.31 2.76 -16.51
N VAL A 163 6.15 3.79 -16.58
CA VAL A 163 6.11 4.96 -15.67
C VAL A 163 5.27 6.08 -16.28
N PHE A 164 4.41 6.68 -15.46
CA PHE A 164 3.50 7.75 -15.86
C PHE A 164 3.37 8.84 -14.78
N ASP A 165 3.01 10.03 -15.21
CA ASP A 165 2.77 11.20 -14.36
C ASP A 165 1.28 11.36 -14.01
N ALA A 166 0.97 12.28 -13.11
CA ALA A 166 -0.39 12.63 -12.77
C ALA A 166 -1.14 13.18 -13.99
N ALA A 167 -2.42 12.82 -14.10
CA ALA A 167 -3.28 13.37 -15.14
C ALA A 167 -3.48 14.89 -14.92
N PRO A 168 -3.70 15.69 -15.98
CA PRO A 168 -3.91 17.14 -15.86
C PRO A 168 -5.05 17.53 -14.90
N GLU A 169 -6.05 16.66 -14.74
CA GLU A 169 -7.13 16.75 -13.74
C GLU A 169 -6.61 16.97 -12.31
N ASN A 170 -5.45 16.38 -11.99
CA ASN A 170 -4.84 16.42 -10.67
C ASN A 170 -4.52 17.87 -10.24
N GLU A 171 -4.13 18.74 -11.18
CA GLU A 171 -3.87 20.17 -10.92
C GLU A 171 -5.16 20.96 -10.63
N ARG A 172 -6.30 20.53 -11.21
CA ARG A 172 -7.60 21.17 -11.00
C ARG A 172 -8.21 20.76 -9.67
N ASP A 173 -8.18 19.47 -9.37
CA ASP A 173 -8.90 18.89 -8.24
C ASP A 173 -8.07 18.96 -6.94
N GLY A 174 -6.74 18.96 -7.06
CA GLY A 174 -5.80 18.99 -5.93
C GLY A 174 -6.02 20.16 -4.97
N PRO A 175 -6.06 21.42 -5.44
CA PRO A 175 -6.28 22.58 -4.57
C PRO A 175 -7.61 22.51 -3.80
N HIS A 176 -8.66 22.02 -4.44
CA HIS A 176 -9.97 21.90 -3.81
C HIS A 176 -9.98 20.82 -2.71
N GLN A 177 -9.42 19.64 -3.00
CA GLN A 177 -9.30 18.57 -2.00
C GLN A 177 -8.37 18.95 -0.84
N GLN A 178 -7.26 19.65 -1.11
CA GLN A 178 -6.37 20.15 -0.06
C GLN A 178 -7.07 21.14 0.87
N MET A 179 -7.85 22.08 0.33
CA MET A 179 -8.63 23.02 1.14
C MET A 179 -9.68 22.31 2.01
N GLN A 180 -10.38 21.31 1.46
CA GLN A 180 -11.35 20.52 2.23
C GLN A 180 -10.69 19.76 3.38
N LEU A 181 -9.56 19.09 3.12
CA LEU A 181 -8.80 18.36 4.13
C LEU A 181 -8.29 19.30 5.24
N GLN A 182 -7.81 20.49 4.87
CA GLN A 182 -7.34 21.48 5.83
C GLN A 182 -8.49 22.02 6.71
N GLN A 183 -9.66 22.30 6.12
CA GLN A 183 -10.84 22.70 6.89
C GLN A 183 -11.31 21.60 7.85
N GLN A 184 -11.28 20.34 7.42
CA GLN A 184 -11.66 19.21 8.26
C GLN A 184 -10.68 19.01 9.43
N GLN A 185 -9.37 19.15 9.20
CA GLN A 185 -8.37 19.12 10.28
C GLN A 185 -8.56 20.25 11.29
N LEU A 186 -8.83 21.47 10.81
CA LEU A 186 -9.09 22.61 11.70
C LEU A 186 -10.36 22.42 12.53
N GLN A 187 -11.41 21.81 11.96
CA GLN A 187 -12.60 21.45 12.70
C GLN A 187 -12.31 20.41 13.79
N LEU A 188 -11.56 19.34 13.47
CA LEU A 188 -11.18 18.31 14.46
C LEU A 188 -10.38 18.91 15.63
N GLN A 189 -9.42 19.80 15.33
CA GLN A 189 -8.62 20.47 16.36
C GLN A 189 -9.43 21.43 17.22
N ALA A 190 -10.46 22.09 16.66
CA ALA A 190 -11.36 22.94 17.42
C ALA A 190 -12.25 22.13 18.38
N ILE A 191 -12.62 20.91 18.02
CA ILE A 191 -13.43 20.01 18.86
C ILE A 191 -12.59 19.44 20.02
N ASP A 192 -11.32 19.10 19.78
CA ASP A 192 -10.38 18.65 20.82
C ASP A 192 -10.04 19.75 21.86
N GLY A 193 -10.20 21.02 21.49
CA GLY A 193 -9.94 22.18 22.35
C GLY A 193 -11.02 22.46 23.41
N GLU A 194 -12.23 21.88 23.29
CA GLU A 194 -13.36 22.19 24.18
C GLU A 194 -13.59 21.17 25.32
N ASN A 195 -12.90 20.02 25.36
CA ASN A 195 -13.05 19.07 26.47
C ASN A 195 -11.82 18.14 26.68
N PRO A 196 -10.98 18.36 27.72
CA PRO A 196 -9.76 17.58 27.92
C PRO A 196 -9.97 16.14 28.41
N ASN A 197 -11.22 15.67 28.59
CA ASN A 197 -11.55 14.32 29.07
C ASN A 197 -12.58 13.56 28.21
N ALA A 198 -12.93 14.06 27.02
CA ALA A 198 -13.83 13.35 26.11
C ALA A 198 -13.05 12.52 25.08
N TYR A 199 -12.69 11.30 25.48
CA TYR A 199 -12.46 10.15 24.59
C TYR A 199 -11.13 10.11 23.80
N PRO A 200 -10.65 8.90 23.44
CA PRO A 200 -9.26 8.67 23.07
C PRO A 200 -8.92 9.36 21.76
N ARG A 201 -7.66 9.80 21.64
CA ARG A 201 -7.07 10.39 20.43
C ARG A 201 -7.65 9.69 19.19
N PRO A 202 -8.18 10.43 18.19
CA PRO A 202 -8.57 9.81 16.94
C PRO A 202 -7.36 9.02 16.46
N PRO A 203 -7.52 7.76 16.02
CA PRO A 203 -6.41 7.04 15.42
C PRO A 203 -5.85 7.97 14.35
N GLN A 204 -4.53 8.15 14.35
CA GLN A 204 -3.88 8.80 13.22
C GLN A 204 -4.42 8.09 11.98
N VAL A 205 -5.26 8.79 11.21
CA VAL A 205 -5.66 8.31 9.90
C VAL A 205 -4.42 8.51 9.04
N GLU A 206 -3.44 7.66 9.27
CA GLU A 206 -2.53 7.26 8.23
C GLU A 206 -3.44 6.69 7.14
N TYR A 207 -3.38 7.30 5.96
CA TYR A 207 -4.02 6.77 4.77
C TYR A 207 -3.35 5.44 4.46
N PHE A 208 -3.88 4.42 5.11
CA PHE A 208 -3.52 3.02 4.99
C PHE A 208 -4.41 2.46 3.88
N LEU A 209 -3.78 2.09 2.76
CA LEU A 209 -4.39 1.16 1.81
C LEU A 209 -4.61 -0.20 2.49
#